data_AF-A0A9D8AWN3-F1
#
_entry.id   AF-A0A9D8AWN3-F1
#
_cell.length_a   1.000
_cell.length_b   1.000
_cell.length_c   1.000
_cell.angle_alpha   90.00
_cell.angle_beta   90.00
_cell.angle_gamma   90.00
#
_symmetry.space_group_name_H-M   'P 1'
#
loop_
_entity.id
_entity.type
_entity.pdbx_description
1 polymer ?
#
loop_
_entity_poly.entity_id
_entity_poly.type
_entity_poly.pdbx_seq_one_letter_code
_entity_poly.pdbx_strand_id
1 'polypeptide(L)'
;MKTKLLVGVLVVVVTMGVAGGVAFAADSQMVQDQGSLGVFSAAPARMRALGKVVKVHGKTLEVKNRRGTFELLTDDETVFRVPGIGDPSIEDIEAGDLVAGRVVKQEDGTFLAKVIAVVPPPSERWRGLGRVIEVQGNTLVVENRRGTFDVLTDDETVFHVPGVEDPGIEDIEEGDLVAGKGIRQEDGTFLARAIAVVPPRWIARSLGRVTEIHGNKLVVQTWRGTFDVHTDKDTVFRVPGVEEPTIKDVNEGDIIAGRVVKQEGNKLLAKTIVVVRPAPDHDL
;
A
#
# COMPACT_ATOMS: atom_id res chain seq x y z
N MET A 1 -17.57 2.88 52.00
CA MET A 1 -17.71 4.35 51.86
C MET A 1 -16.36 5.02 52.12
N LYS A 2 -15.70 5.51 51.06
CA LYS A 2 -14.48 6.31 51.16
C LYS A 2 -14.57 7.45 50.15
N THR A 3 -14.79 8.64 50.69
CA THR A 3 -14.83 9.92 49.98
C THR A 3 -13.41 10.32 49.59
N LYS A 4 -13.20 10.72 48.32
CA LYS A 4 -12.06 11.57 47.93
C LYS A 4 -12.55 12.63 46.94
N LEU A 5 -12.74 13.83 47.47
CA LEU A 5 -12.85 15.09 46.76
C LEU A 5 -11.48 15.37 46.10
N LEU A 6 -11.46 15.77 44.84
CA LEU A 6 -10.27 16.34 44.21
C LEU A 6 -10.66 17.71 43.64
N VAL A 7 -10.14 18.73 44.33
CA VAL A 7 -10.19 20.15 43.99
C VAL A 7 -8.90 20.48 43.27
N GLY A 8 -8.98 21.32 42.24
CA GLY A 8 -7.86 22.11 41.75
C GLY A 8 -7.75 22.13 40.23
N VAL A 9 -7.36 23.21 39.56
CA VAL A 9 -7.07 24.60 39.93
C VAL A 9 -7.28 25.38 38.62
N LEU A 10 -8.00 26.50 38.67
CA LEU A 10 -8.17 27.42 37.54
C LEU A 10 -6.95 28.35 37.50
N VAL A 11 -6.15 28.30 36.42
CA VAL A 11 -5.07 29.27 36.17
C VAL A 11 -5.50 30.18 35.04
N VAL A 12 -5.91 31.40 35.40
CA VAL A 12 -6.13 32.51 34.47
C VAL A 12 -4.81 33.28 34.38
N VAL A 13 -4.20 33.29 33.20
CA VAL A 13 -3.07 34.18 32.89
C VAL A 13 -3.60 35.34 32.05
N VAL A 14 -3.78 36.49 32.71
CA VAL A 14 -3.93 37.80 32.08
C VAL A 14 -2.53 38.41 32.02
N THR A 15 -2.04 38.72 30.82
CA THR A 15 -0.90 39.62 30.65
C THR A 15 -1.35 40.84 29.87
N MET A 16 -1.53 41.94 30.61
CA MET A 16 -1.49 43.30 30.11
C MET A 16 -0.04 43.65 29.72
N GLY A 17 0.13 44.30 28.57
CA GLY A 17 1.36 44.98 28.18
C GLY A 17 1.02 46.25 27.42
N VAL A 18 1.23 47.39 28.07
CA VAL A 18 1.13 48.75 27.52
C VAL A 18 2.55 49.32 27.43
N ALA A 19 2.93 49.95 26.31
CA ALA A 19 3.76 51.18 26.29
C ALA A 19 4.20 51.60 24.86
N GLY A 20 3.93 52.88 24.54
CA GLY A 20 4.71 53.78 23.64
C GLY A 20 4.56 53.55 22.12
N GLY A 21 4.11 54.47 21.26
CA GLY A 21 4.07 55.93 21.33
C GLY A 21 5.12 56.54 20.40
N VAL A 22 4.74 56.92 19.18
CA VAL A 22 5.15 58.18 18.50
C VAL A 22 4.25 58.42 17.29
N ALA A 23 3.53 59.53 17.33
CA ALA A 23 2.86 60.16 16.21
C ALA A 23 3.82 61.17 15.55
N PHE A 24 3.86 61.21 14.23
CA PHE A 24 4.33 62.37 13.48
C PHE A 24 3.18 62.89 12.62
N ALA A 25 2.89 64.17 12.81
CA ALA A 25 1.85 64.91 12.11
C ALA A 25 2.36 65.48 10.78
N ALA A 26 1.38 65.68 9.90
CA ALA A 26 1.36 66.23 8.55
C ALA A 26 2.37 67.35 8.20
N ASP A 27 2.73 67.37 6.91
CA ASP A 27 2.62 68.60 6.13
C ASP A 27 2.13 68.29 4.70
N SER A 28 1.32 69.19 4.16
CA SER A 28 0.62 69.08 2.88
C SER A 28 1.16 70.13 1.92
N GLN A 29 1.48 69.77 0.68
CA GLN A 29 0.94 70.43 -0.54
C GLN A 29 1.47 69.83 -1.85
N MET A 30 0.49 69.36 -2.64
CA MET A 30 0.25 69.47 -4.09
C MET A 30 1.44 69.53 -5.08
N VAL A 31 1.39 68.69 -6.12
CA VAL A 31 0.96 69.05 -7.50
C VAL A 31 0.82 67.77 -8.37
N GLN A 32 -0.32 67.72 -9.08
CA GLN A 32 -0.82 66.92 -10.21
C GLN A 32 0.17 65.96 -10.90
N ASP A 33 -0.20 64.74 -11.30
CA ASP A 33 -1.08 64.44 -12.44
C ASP A 33 -1.09 62.90 -12.64
N GLN A 34 -2.12 62.41 -13.32
CA GLN A 34 -2.26 61.11 -13.99
C GLN A 34 -2.82 59.94 -13.19
N GLY A 35 -4.04 59.58 -13.57
CA GLY A 35 -4.40 58.18 -13.77
C GLY A 35 -5.42 57.67 -12.77
N SER A 36 -6.68 57.69 -13.20
CA SER A 36 -7.71 56.72 -12.85
C SER A 36 -7.12 55.34 -12.51
N LEU A 37 -6.92 55.05 -11.23
CA LEU A 37 -6.74 53.70 -10.74
C LEU A 37 -8.09 53.24 -10.21
N GLY A 38 -8.76 52.47 -11.06
CA GLY A 38 -9.96 51.76 -10.69
C GLY A 38 -9.74 51.02 -9.37
N VAL A 39 -10.80 50.98 -8.57
CA VAL A 39 -10.93 50.07 -7.44
C VAL A 39 -10.67 48.67 -7.99
N PHE A 40 -9.45 48.17 -7.86
CA PHE A 40 -9.17 46.76 -8.03
C PHE A 40 -9.83 46.08 -6.84
N SER A 41 -11.12 45.74 -6.99
CA SER A 41 -11.74 44.70 -6.20
C SER A 41 -10.84 43.49 -6.36
N ALA A 42 -10.05 43.21 -5.33
CA ALA A 42 -9.17 42.07 -5.31
C ALA A 42 -10.07 40.85 -5.40
N ALA A 43 -10.06 40.19 -6.56
CA ALA A 43 -10.86 38.99 -6.75
C ALA A 43 -10.55 38.01 -5.59
N PRO A 44 -11.56 37.47 -4.91
CA PRO A 44 -11.34 36.64 -3.73
C PRO A 44 -10.39 35.49 -4.04
N ALA A 45 -9.35 35.34 -3.22
CA ALA A 45 -8.35 34.29 -3.40
C ALA A 45 -9.02 32.91 -3.24
N ARG A 46 -9.19 32.20 -4.36
CA ARG A 46 -9.69 30.82 -4.39
C ARG A 46 -8.60 29.89 -3.93
N MET A 47 -8.80 29.24 -2.79
CA MET A 47 -7.86 28.30 -2.21
C MET A 47 -8.45 26.88 -2.16
N ARG A 48 -7.56 25.89 -2.12
CA ARG A 48 -7.92 24.50 -1.86
C ARG A 48 -7.67 24.23 -0.39
N ALA A 49 -8.71 23.83 0.34
CA ALA A 49 -8.59 23.32 1.69
C ALA A 49 -8.48 21.79 1.63
N LEU A 50 -7.51 21.23 2.35
CA LEU A 50 -7.41 19.80 2.63
C LEU A 50 -7.06 19.66 4.10
N GLY A 51 -7.81 18.86 4.84
CA GLY A 51 -7.52 18.59 6.24
C GLY A 51 -8.55 17.68 6.90
N LYS A 52 -8.26 17.31 8.14
CA LYS A 52 -9.11 16.45 8.95
C LYS A 52 -10.07 17.31 9.77
N VAL A 53 -11.35 16.97 9.77
CA VAL A 53 -12.37 17.62 10.58
C VAL A 53 -12.11 17.29 12.05
N VAL A 54 -11.92 18.33 12.85
CA VAL A 54 -11.75 18.23 14.30
C VAL A 54 -13.10 18.35 14.99
N LYS A 55 -13.95 19.24 14.47
CA LYS A 55 -15.23 19.57 15.08
C LYS A 55 -16.20 20.14 14.06
N VAL A 56 -17.49 19.86 14.26
CA VAL A 56 -18.60 20.41 13.48
C VAL A 56 -19.49 21.22 14.42
N HIS A 57 -19.78 22.47 14.06
CA HIS A 57 -20.56 23.41 14.84
C HIS A 57 -21.55 24.18 13.97
N GLY A 58 -22.78 23.69 13.87
CA GLY A 58 -23.81 24.31 13.05
C GLY A 58 -23.33 24.39 11.59
N LYS A 59 -23.12 25.62 11.09
CA LYS A 59 -22.62 25.86 9.72
C LYS A 59 -21.09 25.98 9.62
N THR A 60 -20.35 25.70 10.69
CA THR A 60 -18.88 25.85 10.74
C THR A 60 -18.20 24.50 10.93
N LEU A 61 -17.16 24.24 10.13
CA LEU A 61 -16.28 23.08 10.24
C LEU A 61 -14.88 23.52 10.69
N GLU A 62 -14.40 22.96 11.79
CA GLU A 62 -13.03 23.16 12.24
C GLU A 62 -12.14 22.09 11.59
N VAL A 63 -11.21 22.51 10.73
CA VAL A 63 -10.38 21.60 9.93
C VAL A 63 -8.91 21.80 10.27
N LYS A 64 -8.22 20.70 10.57
CA LYS A 64 -6.78 20.67 10.87
C LYS A 64 -5.98 20.10 9.71
N ASN A 65 -4.95 20.82 9.30
CA ASN A 65 -3.97 20.36 8.32
C ASN A 65 -2.54 20.52 8.85
N ARG A 66 -1.54 20.20 8.01
CA ARG A 66 -0.10 20.31 8.38
C ARG A 66 0.35 21.75 8.66
N ARG A 67 -0.42 22.75 8.25
CA ARG A 67 -0.11 24.19 8.41
C ARG A 67 -0.84 24.83 9.60
N GLY A 68 -1.79 24.12 10.22
CA GLY A 68 -2.55 24.63 11.37
C GLY A 68 -4.02 24.20 11.32
N THR A 69 -4.79 24.76 12.25
CA THR A 69 -6.25 24.60 12.31
C THR A 69 -6.90 25.86 11.75
N PHE A 70 -7.96 25.70 10.96
CA PHE A 70 -8.73 26.80 10.38
C PHE A 70 -10.21 26.45 10.33
N GLU A 71 -11.05 27.47 10.42
CA GLU A 71 -12.50 27.35 10.40
C GLU A 71 -13.02 27.57 8.98
N LEU A 72 -13.91 26.67 8.54
CA LEU A 72 -14.62 26.76 7.27
C LEU A 72 -16.09 27.05 7.55
N LEU A 73 -16.59 28.18 7.08
CA LEU A 73 -18.01 28.47 7.07
C LEU A 73 -18.67 27.85 5.84
N THR A 74 -19.88 27.35 6.04
CA THR A 74 -20.75 26.83 4.99
C THR A 74 -22.01 27.68 4.91
N ASP A 75 -22.52 27.84 3.70
CA ASP A 75 -23.76 28.53 3.37
C ASP A 75 -24.67 27.58 2.58
N ASP A 76 -25.88 28.05 2.26
CA ASP A 76 -26.85 27.24 1.52
C ASP A 76 -26.43 27.03 0.04
N GLU A 77 -25.39 27.72 -0.41
CA GLU A 77 -24.76 27.53 -1.73
C GLU A 77 -23.58 26.54 -1.70
N THR A 78 -23.21 26.05 -0.52
CA THR A 78 -22.08 25.14 -0.35
C THR A 78 -22.47 23.76 -0.88
N VAL A 79 -21.76 23.30 -1.90
CA VAL A 79 -22.01 21.97 -2.47
C VAL A 79 -21.24 20.93 -1.67
N PHE A 80 -21.98 20.03 -1.01
CA PHE A 80 -21.42 18.88 -0.32
C PHE A 80 -21.31 17.68 -1.27
N ARG A 81 -20.28 16.86 -1.07
CA ARG A 81 -20.09 15.58 -1.76
C ARG A 81 -19.60 14.55 -0.76
N VAL A 82 -20.50 13.67 -0.34
CA VAL A 82 -20.16 12.53 0.53
C VAL A 82 -20.33 11.26 -0.29
N PRO A 83 -19.28 10.43 -0.45
CA PRO A 83 -19.39 9.17 -1.19
C PRO A 83 -20.49 8.27 -0.61
N GLY A 84 -21.35 7.74 -1.48
CA GLY A 84 -22.42 6.82 -1.06
C GLY A 84 -23.71 7.48 -0.59
N ILE A 85 -23.76 8.82 -0.52
CA ILE A 85 -24.96 9.59 -0.12
C ILE A 85 -25.46 10.40 -1.31
N GLY A 86 -26.76 10.27 -1.61
CA GLY A 86 -27.40 10.92 -2.77
C GLY A 86 -27.68 12.42 -2.57
N ASP A 87 -28.01 12.83 -1.35
CA ASP A 87 -28.27 14.23 -0.99
C ASP A 87 -27.43 14.61 0.25
N PRO A 88 -26.11 14.84 0.06
CA PRO A 88 -25.20 15.08 1.17
C PRO A 88 -25.35 16.48 1.75
N SER A 89 -25.23 16.57 3.07
CA SER A 89 -25.31 17.80 3.85
C SER A 89 -24.12 17.92 4.83
N ILE A 90 -24.11 19.00 5.63
CA ILE A 90 -23.13 19.15 6.71
C ILE A 90 -23.32 18.12 7.84
N GLU A 91 -24.53 17.56 7.99
CA GLU A 91 -24.84 16.56 9.02
C GLU A 91 -24.18 15.21 8.72
N ASP A 92 -23.86 14.96 7.45
CA ASP A 92 -23.17 13.76 6.98
C ASP A 92 -21.63 13.84 7.12
N ILE A 93 -21.11 14.91 7.72
CA ILE A 93 -19.69 15.11 7.97
C ILE A 93 -19.43 14.96 9.46
N GLU A 94 -18.52 14.06 9.83
CA GLU A 94 -18.19 13.77 11.21
C GLU A 94 -16.79 14.26 11.60
N ALA A 95 -16.59 14.45 12.91
CA ALA A 95 -15.26 14.67 13.46
C ALA A 95 -14.40 13.44 13.21
N GLY A 96 -13.31 13.61 12.47
CA GLY A 96 -12.48 12.51 12.00
C GLY A 96 -12.36 12.43 10.49
N ASP A 97 -13.32 12.98 9.75
CA ASP A 97 -13.34 12.90 8.30
C ASP A 97 -12.22 13.70 7.66
N LEU A 98 -11.65 13.14 6.59
CA LEU A 98 -10.75 13.89 5.74
C LEU A 98 -11.60 14.64 4.72
N VAL A 99 -11.55 15.97 4.71
CA VAL A 99 -12.30 16.79 3.76
C VAL A 99 -11.36 17.54 2.83
N ALA A 100 -11.77 17.62 1.56
CA ALA A 100 -11.16 18.46 0.56
C ALA A 100 -12.20 19.42 -0.01
N GLY A 101 -11.84 20.70 -0.11
CA GLY A 101 -12.79 21.72 -0.51
C GLY A 101 -12.18 22.86 -1.29
N ARG A 102 -13.03 23.58 -2.03
CA ARG A 102 -12.71 24.88 -2.58
C ARG A 102 -13.24 25.93 -1.64
N VAL A 103 -12.34 26.78 -1.16
CA VAL A 103 -12.65 27.82 -0.18
C VAL A 103 -12.29 29.17 -0.75
N VAL A 104 -13.10 30.16 -0.42
CA VAL A 104 -12.91 31.56 -0.75
C VAL A 104 -12.58 32.27 0.55
N LYS A 105 -11.40 32.89 0.60
CA LYS A 105 -11.07 33.77 1.73
C LYS A 105 -11.84 35.08 1.56
N GLN A 106 -12.61 35.45 2.58
CA GLN A 106 -13.34 36.71 2.65
C GLN A 106 -12.44 37.84 3.19
N GLU A 107 -12.91 39.08 3.05
CA GLU A 107 -12.18 40.28 3.48
C GLU A 107 -11.99 40.35 5.01
N ASP A 108 -12.90 39.75 5.77
CA ASP A 108 -12.83 39.60 7.24
C ASP A 108 -11.83 38.53 7.69
N GLY A 109 -11.18 37.85 6.75
CA GLY A 109 -10.20 36.79 7.00
C GLY A 109 -10.80 35.40 7.17
N THR A 110 -12.13 35.26 7.13
CA THR A 110 -12.82 33.96 7.22
C THR A 110 -12.73 33.18 5.91
N PHE A 111 -12.99 31.87 5.98
CA PHE A 111 -12.98 30.99 4.81
C PHE A 111 -14.39 30.47 4.54
N LEU A 112 -15.00 30.92 3.45
CA LEU A 112 -16.27 30.41 2.97
C LEU A 112 -16.02 29.23 2.04
N ALA A 113 -16.54 28.05 2.38
CA ALA A 113 -16.51 26.91 1.49
C ALA A 113 -17.54 27.07 0.38
N LYS A 114 -17.15 26.76 -0.85
CA LYS A 114 -18.10 26.63 -1.98
C LYS A 114 -18.32 25.19 -2.40
N VAL A 115 -17.32 24.34 -2.15
CA VAL A 115 -17.44 22.89 -2.34
C VAL A 115 -16.71 22.22 -1.19
N ILE A 116 -17.35 21.25 -0.55
CA ILE A 116 -16.75 20.36 0.43
C ILE A 116 -17.00 18.93 -0.01
N ALA A 117 -15.93 18.16 -0.16
CA ALA A 117 -16.00 16.74 -0.44
C ALA A 117 -15.35 15.95 0.69
N VAL A 118 -16.06 14.97 1.24
CA VAL A 118 -15.46 13.98 2.13
C VAL A 118 -14.57 13.10 1.25
N VAL A 119 -13.27 13.19 1.50
CA VAL A 119 -12.29 12.30 0.92
C VAL A 119 -12.35 11.04 1.77
N PRO A 120 -12.76 9.89 1.21
CA PRO A 120 -12.66 8.66 1.97
C PRO A 120 -11.20 8.53 2.44
N PRO A 121 -10.96 8.00 3.65
CA PRO A 121 -9.59 7.74 4.07
C PRO A 121 -8.90 7.02 2.91
N PRO A 122 -7.63 7.34 2.62
CA PRO A 122 -6.92 6.61 1.58
C PRO A 122 -7.08 5.16 1.97
N SER A 123 -7.94 4.42 1.25
CA SER A 123 -8.08 2.98 1.44
C SER A 123 -6.64 2.54 1.41
N GLU A 124 -6.10 2.05 2.53
CA GLU A 124 -4.70 1.64 2.61
C GLU A 124 -4.65 0.40 1.74
N ARG A 125 -4.57 0.66 0.42
CA ARG A 125 -4.55 -0.32 -0.64
C ARG A 125 -3.26 -1.03 -0.41
N TRP A 126 -3.37 -2.11 0.33
CA TRP A 126 -2.25 -2.94 0.62
C TRP A 126 -1.91 -3.67 -0.67
N ARG A 127 -0.63 -3.65 -0.99
CA ARG A 127 -0.01 -4.50 -2.00
C ARG A 127 1.22 -5.05 -1.33
N GLY A 128 1.26 -6.35 -1.13
CA GLY A 128 2.34 -6.98 -0.40
C GLY A 128 2.73 -8.29 -1.03
N LEU A 129 3.99 -8.63 -0.80
CA LEU A 129 4.54 -9.95 -1.04
C LEU A 129 4.92 -10.51 0.33
N GLY A 130 4.59 -11.77 0.57
CA GLY A 130 4.97 -12.45 1.81
C GLY A 130 4.85 -13.96 1.69
N ARG A 131 5.43 -14.65 2.67
CA ARG A 131 5.39 -16.10 2.79
C ARG A 131 4.26 -16.48 3.75
N VAL A 132 3.40 -17.40 3.34
CA VAL A 132 2.38 -17.97 4.23
C VAL A 132 3.12 -18.81 5.26
N ILE A 133 2.88 -18.54 6.55
CA ILE A 133 3.43 -19.33 7.66
C ILE A 133 2.38 -20.17 8.34
N GLU A 134 1.10 -19.84 8.17
CA GLU A 134 -0.03 -20.57 8.73
C GLU A 134 -1.31 -20.24 7.96
N VAL A 135 -2.22 -21.21 7.86
CA VAL A 135 -3.56 -21.04 7.27
C VAL A 135 -4.61 -21.44 8.31
N GLN A 136 -5.43 -20.47 8.73
CA GLN A 136 -6.48 -20.64 9.74
C GLN A 136 -7.86 -20.35 9.14
N GLY A 137 -8.48 -21.36 8.54
CA GLY A 137 -9.78 -21.20 7.88
C GLY A 137 -9.72 -20.15 6.78
N ASN A 138 -10.36 -19.00 7.00
CA ASN A 138 -10.39 -17.86 6.06
C ASN A 138 -9.24 -16.86 6.25
N THR A 139 -8.32 -17.11 7.18
CA THR A 139 -7.22 -16.20 7.51
C THR A 139 -5.89 -16.82 7.14
N LEU A 140 -5.09 -16.10 6.35
CA LEU A 140 -3.71 -16.44 6.04
C LEU A 140 -2.77 -15.61 6.91
N VAL A 141 -1.90 -16.27 7.68
CA VAL A 141 -0.84 -15.60 8.41
C VAL A 141 0.37 -15.50 7.49
N VAL A 142 0.76 -14.26 7.16
CA VAL A 142 1.80 -13.99 6.16
C VAL A 142 2.97 -13.25 6.80
N GLU A 143 4.18 -13.76 6.57
CA GLU A 143 5.42 -13.14 7.01
C GLU A 143 6.11 -12.42 5.84
N ASN A 144 6.59 -11.19 6.09
CA ASN A 144 7.52 -10.52 5.20
C ASN A 144 8.65 -9.84 5.99
N ARG A 145 9.55 -9.14 5.29
CA ARG A 145 10.69 -8.43 5.92
C ARG A 145 10.30 -7.35 6.95
N ARG A 146 9.04 -6.94 6.98
CA ARG A 146 8.49 -5.94 7.90
C ARG A 146 7.78 -6.57 9.10
N GLY A 147 7.63 -7.89 9.12
CA GLY A 147 6.97 -8.64 10.17
C GLY A 147 5.86 -9.56 9.65
N THR A 148 5.11 -10.10 10.60
CA THR A 148 3.96 -10.99 10.39
C THR A 148 2.66 -10.20 10.41
N PHE A 149 1.71 -10.55 9.56
CA PHE A 149 0.40 -9.93 9.49
C PHE A 149 -0.67 -10.91 8.98
N ASP A 150 -1.90 -10.66 9.39
CA ASP A 150 -3.04 -11.52 9.08
C ASP A 150 -3.80 -10.98 7.86
N VAL A 151 -4.07 -11.87 6.92
CA VAL A 151 -4.79 -11.60 5.67
C VAL A 151 -6.10 -12.38 5.70
N LEU A 152 -7.21 -11.68 5.88
CA LEU A 152 -8.56 -12.25 5.83
C LEU A 152 -9.02 -12.37 4.38
N THR A 153 -9.73 -13.45 4.09
CA THR A 153 -10.33 -13.74 2.80
C THR A 153 -11.84 -13.94 2.95
N ASP A 154 -12.59 -13.48 1.96
CA ASP A 154 -14.04 -13.56 1.87
C ASP A 154 -14.45 -14.05 0.47
N ASP A 155 -15.76 -14.19 0.24
CA ASP A 155 -16.32 -14.63 -1.04
C ASP A 155 -16.01 -13.66 -2.21
N GLU A 156 -15.61 -12.43 -1.90
CA GLU A 156 -15.19 -11.42 -2.88
C GLU A 156 -13.68 -11.48 -3.19
N THR A 157 -12.93 -12.36 -2.52
CA THR A 157 -11.50 -12.53 -2.72
C THR A 157 -11.22 -13.38 -3.95
N VAL A 158 -10.56 -12.79 -4.95
CA VAL A 158 -10.16 -13.52 -6.15
C VAL A 158 -8.82 -14.21 -5.92
N PHE A 159 -8.80 -15.53 -6.01
CA PHE A 159 -7.57 -16.31 -5.94
C PHE A 159 -6.97 -16.54 -7.32
N HIS A 160 -5.66 -16.64 -7.37
CA HIS A 160 -4.93 -17.05 -8.56
C HIS A 160 -3.80 -17.99 -8.17
N VAL A 161 -4.02 -19.28 -8.41
CA VAL A 161 -3.01 -20.32 -8.21
C VAL A 161 -2.62 -20.88 -9.57
N PRO A 162 -1.34 -20.78 -9.97
CA PRO A 162 -0.91 -21.28 -11.27
C PRO A 162 -1.17 -22.78 -11.43
N GLY A 163 -1.91 -23.17 -12.46
CA GLY A 163 -2.20 -24.58 -12.77
C GLY A 163 -3.48 -25.13 -12.12
N VAL A 164 -4.24 -24.29 -11.41
CA VAL A 164 -5.54 -24.65 -10.83
C VAL A 164 -6.63 -23.88 -11.57
N GLU A 165 -7.67 -24.59 -12.03
CA GLU A 165 -8.76 -23.98 -12.81
C GLU A 165 -9.76 -23.21 -11.94
N ASP A 166 -10.03 -23.68 -10.72
CA ASP A 166 -10.92 -23.02 -9.74
C ASP A 166 -10.17 -22.82 -8.41
N PRO A 167 -9.30 -21.79 -8.33
CA PRO A 167 -8.43 -21.60 -7.19
C PRO A 167 -9.20 -21.08 -5.96
N GLY A 168 -8.91 -21.65 -4.79
CA GLY A 168 -9.42 -21.24 -3.50
C GLY A 168 -8.33 -21.04 -2.45
N ILE A 169 -8.76 -20.75 -1.21
CA ILE A 169 -7.84 -20.71 -0.06
C ILE A 169 -7.25 -22.09 0.26
N GLU A 170 -7.98 -23.15 -0.07
CA GLU A 170 -7.56 -24.54 0.14
C GLU A 170 -6.33 -24.92 -0.70
N ASP A 171 -6.09 -24.22 -1.81
CA ASP A 171 -4.94 -24.42 -2.70
C ASP A 171 -3.68 -23.65 -2.25
N ILE A 172 -3.75 -22.93 -1.13
CA ILE A 172 -2.62 -22.17 -0.57
C ILE A 172 -2.06 -22.95 0.61
N GLU A 173 -0.76 -23.27 0.55
CA GLU A 173 -0.09 -24.02 1.59
C GLU A 173 0.88 -23.17 2.42
N GLU A 174 1.22 -23.67 3.61
CA GLU A 174 2.31 -23.12 4.40
C GLU A 174 3.63 -23.16 3.63
N GLY A 175 4.32 -22.03 3.59
CA GLY A 175 5.56 -21.86 2.84
C GLY A 175 5.39 -21.27 1.45
N ASP A 176 4.16 -21.13 0.95
CA ASP A 176 3.91 -20.46 -0.33
C ASP A 176 4.25 -18.99 -0.29
N LEU A 177 4.75 -18.49 -1.43
CA LEU A 177 4.97 -17.06 -1.62
C LEU A 177 3.72 -16.48 -2.25
N VAL A 178 3.02 -15.61 -1.55
CA VAL A 178 1.81 -14.97 -2.04
C VAL A 178 2.02 -13.49 -2.30
N ALA A 179 1.41 -12.99 -3.36
CA ALA A 179 1.22 -11.57 -3.62
C ALA A 179 -0.25 -11.24 -3.41
N GLY A 180 -0.51 -10.34 -2.48
CA GLY A 180 -1.87 -9.93 -2.14
C GLY A 180 -2.12 -8.47 -2.47
N LYS A 181 -3.37 -8.18 -2.82
CA LYS A 181 -3.91 -6.83 -2.84
C LYS A 181 -5.17 -6.80 -1.98
N GLY A 182 -5.24 -5.82 -1.09
CA GLY A 182 -6.34 -5.73 -0.13
C GLY A 182 -6.53 -4.34 0.43
N ILE A 183 -7.41 -4.26 1.43
CA ILE A 183 -7.69 -3.06 2.22
C ILE A 183 -7.27 -3.38 3.64
N ARG A 184 -6.43 -2.52 4.22
CA ARG A 184 -6.12 -2.61 5.64
C ARG A 184 -7.30 -2.12 6.47
N GLN A 185 -7.69 -2.91 7.46
CA GLN A 185 -8.73 -2.60 8.42
C GLN A 185 -8.17 -1.81 9.62
N GLU A 186 -9.06 -1.20 10.41
CA GLU A 186 -8.68 -0.38 11.57
C GLU A 186 -8.00 -1.19 12.69
N ASP A 187 -8.32 -2.49 12.80
CA ASP A 187 -7.71 -3.43 13.75
C ASP A 187 -6.29 -3.86 13.35
N GLY A 188 -5.82 -3.43 12.18
CA GLY A 188 -4.50 -3.75 11.63
C GLY A 188 -4.46 -4.99 10.74
N THR A 189 -5.57 -5.71 10.59
CA THR A 189 -5.70 -6.85 9.66
C THR A 189 -5.86 -6.38 8.21
N PHE A 190 -5.69 -7.29 7.25
CA PHE A 190 -5.84 -7.00 5.84
C PHE A 190 -6.96 -7.83 5.22
N LEU A 191 -8.03 -7.18 4.74
CA LEU A 191 -9.04 -7.83 3.92
C LEU A 191 -8.54 -7.93 2.49
N ALA A 192 -8.28 -9.15 2.01
CA ALA A 192 -7.85 -9.39 0.66
C ALA A 192 -8.98 -9.15 -0.34
N ARG A 193 -8.61 -8.65 -1.52
CA ARG A 193 -9.47 -8.61 -2.71
C ARG A 193 -8.94 -9.49 -3.82
N ALA A 194 -7.62 -9.67 -3.84
CA ALA A 194 -6.98 -10.63 -4.70
C ALA A 194 -5.76 -11.22 -4.01
N ILE A 195 -5.59 -12.53 -4.11
CA ILE A 195 -4.40 -13.26 -3.66
C ILE A 195 -3.91 -14.09 -4.84
N ALA A 196 -2.65 -13.90 -5.19
CA ALA A 196 -1.98 -14.73 -6.18
C ALA A 196 -0.83 -15.48 -5.52
N VAL A 197 -0.80 -16.81 -5.67
CA VAL A 197 0.41 -17.57 -5.37
C VAL A 197 1.43 -17.17 -6.42
N VAL A 198 2.50 -16.53 -5.96
CA VAL A 198 3.62 -16.14 -6.80
C VAL A 198 4.45 -17.40 -7.00
N PRO A 199 4.45 -17.98 -8.22
CA PRO A 199 5.36 -19.06 -8.50
C PRO A 199 6.77 -18.54 -8.20
N PRO A 200 7.61 -19.29 -7.47
CA PRO A 200 8.88 -18.81 -6.98
C PRO A 200 9.61 -18.10 -8.10
N ARG A 201 9.79 -16.77 -7.98
CA ARG A 201 10.36 -15.95 -9.07
C ARG A 201 11.73 -16.52 -9.39
N TRP A 202 11.79 -17.20 -10.52
CA TRP A 202 12.87 -18.12 -10.88
C TRP A 202 14.14 -17.32 -11.10
N ILE A 203 14.95 -17.14 -10.05
CA ILE A 203 16.38 -17.04 -10.26
C ILE A 203 16.83 -18.48 -10.56
N ALA A 204 16.41 -18.98 -11.73
CA ALA A 204 16.98 -20.17 -12.31
C ALA A 204 18.43 -19.80 -12.62
N ARG A 205 19.30 -20.00 -11.63
CA ARG A 205 20.73 -19.95 -11.90
C ARG A 205 20.98 -21.13 -12.82
N SER A 206 21.48 -20.86 -14.03
CA SER A 206 21.91 -21.91 -14.94
C SER A 206 22.82 -22.85 -14.16
N LEU A 207 22.35 -24.07 -13.91
CA LEU A 207 23.10 -25.10 -13.21
C LEU A 207 24.13 -25.72 -14.14
N GLY A 208 23.95 -25.56 -15.46
CA GLY A 208 24.93 -25.95 -16.47
C GLY A 208 24.36 -26.97 -17.44
N ARG A 209 25.26 -27.66 -18.15
CA ARG A 209 24.92 -28.75 -19.07
C ARG A 209 25.00 -30.09 -18.35
N VAL A 210 23.99 -30.93 -18.51
CA VAL A 210 24.02 -32.32 -18.04
C VAL A 210 25.01 -33.10 -18.90
N THR A 211 25.99 -33.75 -18.29
CA THR A 211 26.98 -34.57 -18.99
C THR A 211 26.75 -36.06 -18.79
N GLU A 212 26.22 -36.46 -17.62
CA GLU A 212 25.93 -37.86 -17.30
C GLU A 212 24.72 -37.95 -16.36
N ILE A 213 23.98 -39.06 -16.46
CA ILE A 213 22.81 -39.35 -15.62
C ILE A 213 22.98 -40.73 -14.97
N HIS A 214 23.00 -40.77 -13.64
CA HIS A 214 23.18 -41.97 -12.83
C HIS A 214 22.02 -42.15 -11.85
N GLY A 215 20.93 -42.77 -12.28
CA GLY A 215 19.73 -42.95 -11.45
C GLY A 215 19.16 -41.60 -10.99
N ASN A 216 19.29 -41.29 -9.70
CA ASN A 216 18.81 -40.03 -9.10
C ASN A 216 19.91 -38.95 -9.00
N LYS A 217 20.95 -39.05 -9.83
CA LYS A 217 22.09 -38.14 -9.84
C LYS A 217 22.34 -37.63 -11.25
N LEU A 218 22.41 -36.31 -11.40
CA LEU A 218 22.81 -35.63 -12.63
C LEU A 218 24.20 -35.04 -12.44
N VAL A 219 25.12 -35.35 -13.34
CA VAL A 219 26.43 -34.70 -13.39
C VAL A 219 26.31 -33.48 -14.29
N VAL A 220 26.59 -32.30 -13.74
CA VAL A 220 26.34 -31.03 -14.43
C VAL A 220 27.62 -30.22 -14.54
N GLN A 221 27.98 -29.88 -15.78
CA GLN A 221 29.12 -29.04 -16.08
C GLN A 221 28.74 -27.56 -16.10
N THR A 222 29.38 -26.79 -15.24
CA THR A 222 29.33 -25.32 -15.22
C THR A 222 30.66 -24.72 -15.65
N TRP A 223 30.67 -23.40 -15.89
CA TRP A 223 31.91 -22.63 -16.01
C TRP A 223 32.78 -22.65 -14.74
N ARG A 224 32.25 -23.06 -13.58
CA ARG A 224 32.98 -23.19 -12.31
C ARG A 224 33.49 -24.60 -12.03
N GLY A 225 33.21 -25.56 -12.91
CA GLY A 225 33.53 -26.97 -12.73
C GLY A 225 32.31 -27.88 -12.74
N THR A 226 32.54 -29.15 -12.40
CA THR A 226 31.54 -30.21 -12.43
C THR A 226 30.89 -30.39 -11.06
N PHE A 227 29.56 -30.48 -11.05
CA PHE A 227 28.75 -30.66 -9.85
C PHE A 227 27.89 -31.92 -9.93
N ASP A 228 27.70 -32.54 -8.78
CA ASP A 228 26.88 -33.73 -8.58
C ASP A 228 25.51 -33.30 -8.04
N VAL A 229 24.49 -33.25 -8.91
CA VAL A 229 23.13 -32.84 -8.54
C VAL A 229 22.30 -34.08 -8.22
N HIS A 230 22.01 -34.29 -6.95
CA HIS A 230 21.12 -35.35 -6.46
C HIS A 230 19.67 -34.89 -6.45
N THR A 231 18.77 -35.81 -6.81
CA THR A 231 17.33 -35.60 -6.79
C THR A 231 16.69 -36.57 -5.79
N ASP A 232 15.68 -36.08 -5.08
CA ASP A 232 14.86 -36.82 -4.12
C ASP A 232 13.39 -36.81 -4.55
N LYS A 233 12.52 -37.45 -3.77
CA LYS A 233 11.06 -37.44 -3.98
C LYS A 233 10.43 -36.05 -3.87
N ASP A 234 11.13 -35.10 -3.24
CA ASP A 234 10.68 -33.73 -3.06
C ASP A 234 11.21 -32.81 -4.18
N THR A 235 11.92 -33.37 -5.16
CA THR A 235 12.48 -32.62 -6.29
C THR A 235 11.42 -32.43 -7.35
N VAL A 236 11.06 -31.18 -7.60
CA VAL A 236 10.11 -30.82 -8.66
C VAL A 236 10.83 -30.68 -9.99
N PHE A 237 10.41 -31.45 -11.00
CA PHE A 237 10.93 -31.33 -12.36
C PHE A 237 10.01 -30.44 -13.21
N ARG A 238 10.59 -29.74 -14.18
CA ARG A 238 9.85 -29.03 -15.24
C ARG A 238 10.57 -29.22 -16.55
N VAL A 239 9.92 -29.94 -17.46
CA VAL A 239 10.41 -30.16 -18.82
C VAL A 239 9.38 -29.56 -19.79
N PRO A 240 9.77 -28.62 -20.66
CA PRO A 240 8.85 -28.04 -21.63
C PRO A 240 8.18 -29.12 -22.50
N GLY A 241 6.85 -29.09 -22.59
CA GLY A 241 6.09 -30.06 -23.38
C GLY A 241 5.79 -31.39 -22.69
N VAL A 242 6.13 -31.53 -21.40
CA VAL A 242 5.83 -32.73 -20.59
C VAL A 242 4.90 -32.33 -19.44
N GLU A 243 3.75 -32.98 -19.33
CA GLU A 243 2.74 -32.69 -18.30
C GLU A 243 3.16 -33.23 -16.92
N GLU A 244 3.75 -34.42 -16.87
CA GLU A 244 4.24 -35.06 -15.64
C GLU A 244 5.77 -35.30 -15.71
N PRO A 245 6.58 -34.23 -15.64
CA PRO A 245 8.01 -34.34 -15.79
C PRO A 245 8.67 -35.07 -14.63
N THR A 246 9.61 -35.95 -14.96
CA THR A 246 10.44 -36.72 -14.05
C THR A 246 11.92 -36.60 -14.43
N ILE A 247 12.81 -37.23 -13.67
CA ILE A 247 14.23 -37.31 -14.05
C ILE A 247 14.46 -38.02 -15.39
N LYS A 248 13.53 -38.88 -15.82
CA LYS A 248 13.63 -39.61 -17.09
C LYS A 248 13.47 -38.70 -18.31
N ASP A 249 12.86 -37.54 -18.11
CA ASP A 249 12.62 -36.54 -19.15
C ASP A 249 13.80 -35.56 -19.27
N VAL A 250 14.88 -35.80 -18.53
CA VAL A 250 16.15 -35.07 -18.62
C VAL A 250 17.14 -35.91 -19.42
N ASN A 251 17.76 -35.32 -20.43
CA ASN A 251 18.73 -35.98 -21.29
C ASN A 251 20.15 -35.45 -21.07
N GLU A 252 21.13 -36.27 -21.45
CA GLU A 252 22.51 -35.80 -21.57
C GLU A 252 22.60 -34.72 -22.65
N GLY A 253 23.32 -33.64 -22.35
CA GLY A 253 23.39 -32.45 -23.20
C GLY A 253 22.38 -31.35 -22.85
N ASP A 254 21.34 -31.65 -22.07
CA ASP A 254 20.35 -30.67 -21.63
C ASP A 254 20.99 -29.55 -20.82
N ILE A 255 20.54 -28.32 -21.05
CA ILE A 255 20.86 -27.19 -20.19
C ILE A 255 19.79 -27.13 -19.11
N ILE A 256 20.19 -27.44 -17.88
CA ILE A 256 19.30 -27.38 -16.74
C ILE A 256 19.58 -26.15 -15.87
N ALA A 257 18.52 -25.66 -15.23
CA ALA A 257 18.58 -24.62 -14.23
C ALA A 257 17.65 -24.99 -13.08
N GLY A 258 17.92 -24.46 -11.89
CA GLY A 258 17.16 -24.94 -10.74
C GLY A 258 17.62 -24.43 -9.40
N ARG A 259 16.84 -24.78 -8.39
CA ARG A 259 17.19 -24.52 -7.00
C ARG A 259 17.90 -25.75 -6.46
N VAL A 260 19.12 -25.52 -5.98
CA VAL A 260 19.95 -26.52 -5.34
C VAL A 260 20.37 -26.05 -3.96
N VAL A 261 20.43 -26.98 -3.03
CA VAL A 261 21.05 -26.79 -1.71
C VAL A 261 22.44 -27.40 -1.80
N LYS A 262 23.48 -26.58 -1.58
CA LYS A 262 24.85 -27.08 -1.57
C LYS A 262 25.05 -27.99 -0.37
N GLN A 263 25.52 -29.20 -0.63
CA GLN A 263 25.97 -30.15 0.39
C GLN A 263 27.50 -30.11 0.45
N GLU A 264 28.10 -31.17 1.00
CA GLU A 264 29.55 -31.28 1.12
C GLU A 264 30.24 -31.35 -0.25
N GLY A 265 31.32 -30.56 -0.41
CA GLY A 265 32.09 -30.52 -1.65
C GLY A 265 31.31 -29.98 -2.86
N ASN A 266 31.26 -30.79 -3.92
CA ASN A 266 30.56 -30.49 -5.19
C ASN A 266 29.17 -31.14 -5.28
N LYS A 267 28.68 -31.71 -4.17
CA LYS A 267 27.33 -32.29 -4.11
C LYS A 267 26.29 -31.21 -3.90
N LEU A 268 25.21 -31.31 -4.67
CA LEU A 268 24.09 -30.39 -4.69
C LEU A 268 22.82 -31.23 -4.54
N LEU A 269 21.94 -30.89 -3.62
CA LEU A 269 20.60 -31.47 -3.54
C LEU A 269 19.64 -30.57 -4.32
N ALA A 270 19.08 -31.07 -5.40
CA ALA A 270 18.04 -30.37 -6.14
C ALA A 270 16.76 -30.31 -5.31
N LYS A 271 16.13 -29.15 -5.33
CA LYS A 271 14.73 -28.97 -4.94
C LYS A 271 13.86 -28.69 -6.15
N THR A 272 14.46 -28.14 -7.19
CA THR A 272 13.78 -27.92 -8.47
C THR A 272 14.77 -28.05 -9.60
N ILE A 273 14.39 -28.77 -10.66
CA ILE A 273 15.14 -28.88 -11.91
C ILE A 273 14.23 -28.45 -13.06
N VAL A 274 14.74 -27.57 -13.91
CA VAL A 274 14.09 -27.09 -15.12
C VAL A 274 15.01 -27.35 -16.30
N VAL A 275 14.50 -28.02 -17.33
CA VAL A 275 15.18 -28.11 -18.62
C VAL A 275 14.91 -26.81 -19.38
N VAL A 276 15.95 -25.97 -19.50
CA VAL A 276 15.87 -24.64 -20.14
C VAL A 276 16.08 -24.75 -21.64
N ARG A 277 16.95 -25.68 -22.05
CA ARG A 277 17.18 -26.02 -23.45
C ARG A 277 17.38 -27.53 -23.54
N PRO A 278 16.48 -28.26 -24.21
CA PRO A 278 16.73 -29.66 -24.51
C PRO A 278 17.97 -29.79 -25.41
N ALA A 279 18.71 -30.88 -25.27
CA ALA A 279 19.77 -31.24 -26.19
C ALA A 279 19.21 -31.21 -27.63
N PRO A 280 19.95 -30.69 -28.61
CA PRO A 280 19.53 -30.85 -30.00
C PRO A 280 19.42 -32.35 -30.27
N ASP A 281 18.23 -32.79 -30.66
CA ASP A 281 17.90 -34.19 -30.89
C ASP A 281 19.03 -34.89 -31.66
N HIS A 282 19.51 -36.01 -31.13
CA HIS A 282 20.01 -37.06 -32.00
C HIS A 282 18.76 -37.71 -32.59
N ASP A 283 18.45 -37.33 -33.82
CA ASP A 283 17.48 -37.90 -34.76
C ASP A 283 16.69 -39.14 -34.27
N LEU A 284 15.36 -39.02 -34.21
CA LEU A 284 14.43 -40.16 -34.33
C LEU A 284 14.47 -40.73 -35.75
#